data_AF-A0A158HG70-F1
#
_entry.id   AF-A0A158HG70-F1
#
_cell.length_a   1.000
_cell.length_b   1.000
_cell.length_c   1.000
_cell.angle_alpha   90.00
_cell.angle_beta   90.00
_cell.angle_gamma   90.00
#
_symmetry.space_group_name_H-M   'P 1'
#
loop_
_entity.id
_entity.type
_entity.pdbx_description
1 polymer ?
#
loop_
_entity_poly.entity_id
_entity_poly.type
_entity_poly.pdbx_seq_one_letter_code
_entity_poly.pdbx_strand_id
1 'polypeptide(L)'
;MNKVFKSVWSEALGAWVAASELCRGRGKGGGKVARSAAAAALILAAGSVMASTATGNGATTVGPNDNALGDGSYANGAAGADSTAIGHNVKTNGGNAFSIGSIITNGAASSIVMGNGGTNAVTMDAPSSNTVFFAPNGGSVALGANSVANEDNTASVGSAGNERRVTNVAPGQGGTDAANMNQVNALRNEVGQNMTALQRSAFGGVASAMAMPSLSPREPGKTVVAVGVANYKGYGAVGAGATYRSRDGAWLVNGALSVTPHGDTGARAQVGYEF
;
A
#
# COMPACT_ATOMS: atom_id res chain seq x y z
N MET A 1 98.63 -5.13 -44.42
CA MET A 1 97.27 -4.55 -44.26
C MET A 1 96.52 -5.42 -43.25
N ASN A 2 96.24 -4.92 -42.04
CA ASN A 2 95.39 -5.66 -41.11
C ASN A 2 93.94 -5.56 -41.58
N LYS A 3 93.22 -6.69 -41.58
CA LYS A 3 91.76 -6.73 -41.72
C LYS A 3 91.19 -6.94 -40.33
N VAL A 4 90.47 -5.96 -39.80
CA VAL A 4 89.83 -6.07 -38.48
C VAL A 4 88.47 -6.73 -38.66
N PHE A 5 88.22 -7.78 -37.88
CA PHE A 5 86.97 -8.52 -37.87
C PHE A 5 86.35 -8.45 -36.48
N LYS A 6 85.03 -8.52 -36.41
CA LYS A 6 84.27 -8.58 -35.16
C LYS A 6 83.49 -9.89 -35.07
N SER A 7 83.48 -10.51 -33.89
CA SER A 7 82.63 -11.66 -33.62
C SER A 7 81.17 -11.23 -33.49
N VAL A 8 80.28 -11.90 -34.22
CA VAL A 8 78.83 -11.66 -34.18
C VAL A 8 78.12 -13.00 -34.08
N TRP A 9 77.10 -13.09 -33.23
CA TRP A 9 76.24 -14.27 -33.13
C TRP A 9 75.30 -14.34 -34.35
N SER A 10 75.29 -15.48 -35.04
CA SER A 10 74.41 -15.73 -36.18
C SER A 10 73.26 -16.66 -35.76
N GLU A 11 72.06 -16.09 -35.59
CA GLU A 11 70.85 -16.85 -35.21
C GLU A 11 70.49 -17.92 -36.25
N ALA A 12 70.78 -17.70 -37.53
CA ALA A 12 70.53 -18.65 -38.62
C ALA A 12 71.51 -19.85 -38.64
N LEU A 13 72.62 -19.79 -37.90
CA LEU A 13 73.64 -20.85 -37.84
C LEU A 13 73.89 -21.37 -36.41
N GLY A 14 73.28 -20.76 -35.38
CA GLY A 14 73.48 -21.13 -33.97
C GLY A 14 74.91 -20.96 -33.48
N ALA A 15 75.70 -20.05 -34.08
CA ALA A 15 77.15 -19.97 -33.88
C ALA A 15 77.70 -18.53 -33.94
N TRP A 16 78.87 -18.33 -33.35
CA TRP A 16 79.67 -17.11 -33.50
C TRP A 16 80.41 -17.11 -34.85
N VAL A 17 80.29 -16.02 -35.61
CA VAL A 17 80.90 -15.85 -36.93
C VAL A 17 81.73 -14.55 -36.95
N ALA A 18 82.88 -14.58 -37.62
CA ALA A 18 83.69 -13.38 -37.86
C ALA A 18 83.08 -12.55 -39.01
N ALA A 19 82.57 -11.36 -38.69
CA ALA A 19 82.01 -10.42 -39.66
C ALA A 19 82.97 -9.26 -39.93
N SER A 20 82.88 -8.66 -41.12
CA SER A 20 83.57 -7.41 -41.44
C SER A 20 83.08 -6.29 -40.52
N GLU A 21 84.00 -5.41 -40.10
CA GLU A 21 83.69 -4.24 -39.28
C GLU A 21 82.61 -3.32 -39.90
N LEU A 22 82.56 -3.24 -41.24
CA LEU A 22 81.58 -2.49 -42.02
C LEU A 22 80.13 -3.02 -41.92
N CYS A 23 79.91 -4.26 -41.48
CA CYS A 23 78.57 -4.84 -41.37
C CYS A 23 77.78 -4.18 -40.23
N ARG A 24 76.75 -3.36 -40.56
CA ARG A 24 75.83 -2.81 -39.55
C ARG A 24 74.97 -3.94 -38.96
N GLY A 25 75.11 -4.17 -37.66
CA GLY A 25 74.31 -5.18 -36.95
C GLY A 25 72.83 -4.78 -36.91
N ARG A 26 71.93 -5.76 -37.12
CA ARG A 26 70.48 -5.56 -36.98
C ARG A 26 70.17 -5.39 -35.48
N GLY A 27 69.84 -4.15 -35.07
CA GLY A 27 69.56 -3.84 -33.68
C GLY A 27 68.41 -4.68 -33.11
N LYS A 28 68.49 -5.08 -31.82
CA LYS A 28 67.43 -5.82 -31.13
C LYS A 28 66.08 -5.13 -31.32
N GLY A 29 65.08 -5.87 -31.81
CA GLY A 29 63.72 -5.38 -31.92
C GLY A 29 63.18 -5.05 -30.53
N GLY A 30 63.00 -3.76 -30.23
CA GLY A 30 62.51 -3.29 -28.94
C GLY A 30 61.08 -3.77 -28.69
N GLY A 31 60.91 -4.75 -27.80
CA GLY A 31 59.64 -5.40 -27.50
C GLY A 31 58.62 -4.49 -26.82
N LYS A 32 57.97 -3.61 -27.57
CA LYS A 32 56.89 -2.72 -27.08
C LYS A 32 55.67 -3.47 -26.51
N VAL A 33 55.56 -4.78 -26.78
CA VAL A 33 54.46 -5.66 -26.35
C VAL A 33 54.45 -5.94 -24.84
N ALA A 34 55.58 -5.80 -24.14
CA ALA A 34 55.70 -6.19 -22.73
C ALA A 34 55.06 -5.22 -21.71
N ARG A 35 54.79 -3.96 -22.09
CA ARG A 35 54.33 -2.93 -21.12
C ARG A 35 52.82 -2.86 -20.92
N SER A 36 52.01 -3.44 -21.80
CA SER A 36 50.54 -3.53 -21.63
C SER A 36 50.16 -4.64 -20.63
N ALA A 37 50.86 -5.78 -20.66
CA ALA A 37 50.60 -6.91 -19.76
C ALA A 37 50.76 -6.54 -18.27
N ALA A 38 51.74 -5.69 -17.93
CA ALA A 38 51.97 -5.24 -16.55
C ALA A 38 50.82 -4.39 -15.99
N ALA A 39 50.12 -3.62 -16.83
CA ALA A 39 48.94 -2.85 -16.41
C ALA A 39 47.73 -3.75 -16.17
N ALA A 40 47.53 -4.77 -17.02
CA ALA A 40 46.47 -5.77 -16.83
C ALA A 40 46.71 -6.65 -15.59
N ALA A 41 47.96 -7.04 -15.33
CA ALA A 41 48.31 -7.88 -14.18
C ALA A 41 48.14 -7.15 -12.83
N LEU A 42 48.34 -5.83 -12.77
CA LEU A 42 48.20 -5.06 -11.52
C LEU A 42 46.75 -4.97 -11.02
N ILE A 43 45.75 -5.10 -11.91
CA ILE A 43 44.33 -5.11 -11.58
C ILE A 43 43.91 -6.42 -10.88
N LEU A 44 44.66 -7.52 -11.08
CA LEU A 44 44.33 -8.85 -10.56
C LEU A 44 44.91 -9.16 -9.17
N ALA A 45 45.63 -8.21 -8.56
CA ALA A 45 46.53 -8.48 -7.42
C ALA A 45 46.20 -7.68 -6.14
N ALA A 46 44.97 -7.19 -5.98
CA ALA A 46 44.56 -6.38 -4.83
C ALA A 46 43.15 -6.74 -4.30
N GLY A 47 43.09 -7.58 -3.27
CA GLY A 47 41.94 -7.68 -2.35
C GLY A 47 40.78 -8.59 -2.78
N SER A 48 40.79 -9.83 -2.27
CA SER A 48 39.69 -10.83 -2.33
C SER A 48 39.35 -11.38 -3.72
N VAL A 49 38.85 -12.62 -3.76
CA VAL A 49 38.12 -13.14 -4.92
C VAL A 49 36.69 -12.60 -4.84
N MET A 50 36.52 -11.34 -5.26
CA MET A 50 35.20 -10.73 -5.39
C MET A 50 34.44 -11.46 -6.50
N ALA A 51 33.35 -12.16 -6.18
CA ALA A 51 32.54 -12.88 -7.17
C ALA A 51 31.61 -11.93 -7.98
N SER A 52 32.06 -10.70 -8.22
CA SER A 52 31.30 -9.63 -8.88
C SER A 52 31.41 -9.71 -10.41
N THR A 53 30.28 -9.57 -11.10
CA THR A 53 30.19 -9.64 -12.57
C THR A 53 29.83 -8.28 -13.17
N ALA A 54 30.78 -7.63 -13.86
CA ALA A 54 30.51 -6.44 -14.67
C ALA A 54 30.54 -6.80 -16.17
N THR A 55 29.42 -6.61 -16.87
CA THR A 55 29.31 -6.79 -18.33
C THR A 55 28.47 -5.69 -18.99
N GLY A 56 28.94 -5.20 -20.14
CA GLY A 56 28.40 -4.03 -20.82
C GLY A 56 29.42 -2.88 -20.84
N ASN A 57 29.26 -1.96 -21.79
CA ASN A 57 30.10 -0.77 -21.87
C ASN A 57 29.81 0.14 -20.67
N GLY A 58 30.85 0.59 -19.93
CA GLY A 58 30.66 1.36 -18.71
C GLY A 58 29.96 0.62 -17.56
N ALA A 59 29.80 -0.71 -17.64
CA ALA A 59 29.30 -1.52 -16.53
C ALA A 59 30.30 -1.53 -15.37
N THR A 60 29.82 -1.41 -14.14
CA THR A 60 30.66 -1.22 -12.95
C THR A 60 30.10 -1.93 -11.72
N THR A 61 30.99 -2.57 -10.96
CA THR A 61 30.72 -3.25 -9.68
C THR A 61 31.67 -2.69 -8.61
N VAL A 62 31.20 -2.52 -7.38
CA VAL A 62 32.01 -1.89 -6.30
C VAL A 62 32.24 -2.83 -5.10
N GLY A 63 31.24 -3.62 -4.73
CA GLY A 63 31.34 -4.62 -3.66
C GLY A 63 31.67 -6.03 -4.14
N PRO A 64 31.99 -6.96 -3.22
CA PRO A 64 31.92 -8.40 -3.46
C PRO A 64 30.58 -8.80 -4.09
N ASN A 65 30.57 -9.88 -4.89
CA ASN A 65 29.36 -10.53 -5.43
C ASN A 65 28.41 -9.65 -6.29
N ASP A 66 28.67 -8.35 -6.45
CA ASP A 66 27.84 -7.41 -7.19
C ASP A 66 27.71 -7.78 -8.68
N ASN A 67 26.51 -7.72 -9.26
CA ASN A 67 26.28 -8.08 -10.68
C ASN A 67 25.71 -6.91 -11.48
N ALA A 68 26.55 -6.26 -12.28
CA ALA A 68 26.18 -5.18 -13.21
C ALA A 68 26.14 -5.71 -14.66
N LEU A 69 24.95 -5.88 -15.22
CA LEU A 69 24.70 -6.55 -16.51
C LEU A 69 23.98 -5.61 -17.49
N GLY A 70 24.69 -4.67 -18.10
CA GLY A 70 24.15 -3.71 -19.06
C GLY A 70 25.04 -2.49 -19.30
N ASP A 71 24.82 -1.80 -20.42
CA ASP A 71 25.53 -0.55 -20.74
C ASP A 71 25.22 0.54 -19.69
N GLY A 72 26.26 1.10 -19.07
CA GLY A 72 26.14 2.07 -17.96
C GLY A 72 25.55 1.51 -16.66
N SER A 73 25.46 0.18 -16.51
CA SER A 73 24.99 -0.44 -15.26
C SER A 73 25.99 -0.23 -14.11
N TYR A 74 25.48 -0.02 -12.90
CA TYR A 74 26.28 0.29 -11.71
C TYR A 74 25.72 -0.49 -10.52
N ALA A 75 26.48 -1.45 -10.01
CA ALA A 75 26.16 -2.20 -8.79
C ALA A 75 27.18 -1.83 -7.69
N ASN A 76 26.68 -1.46 -6.53
CA ASN A 76 27.47 -1.01 -5.39
C ASN A 76 26.79 -1.47 -4.10
N GLY A 77 27.05 -2.72 -3.72
CA GLY A 77 26.53 -3.37 -2.53
C GLY A 77 27.21 -2.89 -1.25
N ALA A 78 27.09 -1.60 -0.94
CA ALA A 78 27.70 -1.00 0.24
C ALA A 78 27.25 -1.70 1.54
N ALA A 79 28.22 -1.98 2.42
CA ALA A 79 28.05 -2.60 3.75
C ALA A 79 27.39 -4.00 3.81
N GLY A 80 27.15 -4.67 2.68
CA GLY A 80 26.56 -6.01 2.63
C GLY A 80 26.39 -6.45 1.18
N ALA A 81 27.46 -6.96 0.59
CA ALA A 81 27.60 -6.97 -0.86
C ALA A 81 27.10 -8.27 -1.50
N ASP A 82 25.97 -8.12 -2.22
CA ASP A 82 25.26 -9.10 -3.04
C ASP A 82 24.28 -8.34 -3.98
N SER A 83 24.66 -7.14 -4.46
CA SER A 83 23.73 -6.29 -5.23
C SER A 83 23.68 -6.66 -6.71
N THR A 84 22.60 -6.29 -7.41
CA THR A 84 22.40 -6.63 -8.83
C THR A 84 21.72 -5.48 -9.57
N ALA A 85 22.23 -5.15 -10.76
CA ALA A 85 21.82 -4.07 -11.63
C ALA A 85 21.80 -4.54 -13.10
N ILE A 86 20.63 -4.85 -13.64
CA ILE A 86 20.48 -5.46 -14.98
C ILE A 86 19.82 -4.49 -15.95
N GLY A 87 20.54 -4.15 -17.03
CA GLY A 87 20.06 -3.31 -18.13
C GLY A 87 20.69 -1.91 -18.19
N HIS A 88 20.21 -1.08 -19.13
CA HIS A 88 20.90 0.16 -19.48
C HIS A 88 20.74 1.25 -18.41
N ASN A 89 21.86 1.79 -17.91
CA ASN A 89 21.90 2.87 -16.92
C ASN A 89 21.11 2.55 -15.63
N VAL A 90 21.06 1.27 -15.23
CA VAL A 90 20.49 0.81 -13.95
C VAL A 90 21.54 0.93 -12.86
N LYS A 91 21.22 1.64 -11.78
CA LYS A 91 22.13 1.88 -10.65
C LYS A 91 21.53 1.31 -9.37
N THR A 92 22.25 0.40 -8.71
CA THR A 92 21.88 -0.23 -7.44
C THR A 92 22.97 0.07 -6.43
N ASN A 93 22.70 0.99 -5.50
CA ASN A 93 23.66 1.53 -4.53
C ASN A 93 23.45 0.98 -3.10
N GLY A 94 22.47 0.09 -2.92
CA GLY A 94 22.20 -0.58 -1.65
C GLY A 94 22.76 -2.00 -1.62
N GLY A 95 23.28 -2.42 -0.46
CA GLY A 95 23.65 -3.81 -0.20
C GLY A 95 22.47 -4.78 -0.36
N ASN A 96 22.73 -6.00 -0.82
CA ASN A 96 21.73 -7.08 -0.99
C ASN A 96 20.47 -6.67 -1.80
N ALA A 97 20.60 -5.74 -2.75
CA ALA A 97 19.48 -5.20 -3.53
C ALA A 97 19.51 -5.64 -5.00
N PHE A 98 18.34 -5.86 -5.61
CA PHE A 98 18.17 -6.28 -7.00
C PHE A 98 17.44 -5.19 -7.81
N SER A 99 17.90 -4.87 -9.02
CA SER A 99 17.19 -3.95 -9.92
C SER A 99 17.35 -4.33 -11.39
N ILE A 100 16.26 -4.24 -12.16
CA ILE A 100 16.22 -4.67 -13.57
C ILE A 100 15.36 -3.76 -14.47
N GLY A 101 15.88 -3.46 -15.66
CA GLY A 101 15.19 -2.75 -16.74
C GLY A 101 16.07 -1.67 -17.38
N SER A 102 15.77 -0.39 -17.17
CA SER A 102 16.61 0.72 -17.62
C SER A 102 16.39 1.99 -16.82
N ILE A 103 17.44 2.82 -16.67
CA ILE A 103 17.39 4.16 -16.07
C ILE A 103 16.69 4.13 -14.69
N ILE A 104 17.28 3.35 -13.78
CA ILE A 104 16.86 3.17 -12.38
C ILE A 104 17.96 3.71 -11.47
N THR A 105 17.63 4.24 -10.31
CA THR A 105 18.61 4.55 -9.25
C THR A 105 18.07 4.14 -7.89
N ASN A 106 18.42 2.93 -7.47
CA ASN A 106 18.00 2.32 -6.22
C ASN A 106 19.06 2.53 -5.13
N GLY A 107 18.79 3.41 -4.16
CA GLY A 107 19.64 3.59 -2.98
C GLY A 107 19.44 2.58 -1.84
N ALA A 108 18.37 1.80 -1.86
CA ALA A 108 17.88 1.06 -0.71
C ALA A 108 18.50 -0.33 -0.54
N ALA A 109 18.89 -0.68 0.69
CA ALA A 109 19.41 -2.01 1.02
C ALA A 109 18.29 -3.07 1.12
N SER A 110 18.61 -4.34 0.78
CA SER A 110 17.66 -5.46 0.82
C SER A 110 16.35 -5.16 0.10
N SER A 111 16.45 -4.71 -1.17
CA SER A 111 15.32 -4.21 -1.95
C SER A 111 15.21 -4.83 -3.35
N ILE A 112 14.03 -4.73 -3.98
CA ILE A 112 13.78 -5.21 -5.35
C ILE A 112 13.05 -4.13 -6.14
N VAL A 113 13.61 -3.71 -7.29
CA VAL A 113 13.07 -2.65 -8.17
C VAL A 113 13.01 -3.11 -9.62
N MET A 114 11.92 -2.81 -10.33
CA MET A 114 11.76 -3.16 -11.75
C MET A 114 11.15 -1.98 -12.52
N GLY A 115 11.72 -1.56 -13.65
CA GLY A 115 11.18 -0.44 -14.42
C GLY A 115 12.00 0.04 -15.61
N ASN A 116 11.41 0.94 -16.42
CA ASN A 116 12.07 1.59 -17.56
C ASN A 116 11.94 3.11 -17.44
N GLY A 117 13.05 3.77 -17.10
CA GLY A 117 13.13 5.20 -16.85
C GLY A 117 13.21 6.10 -18.08
N GLY A 118 12.82 5.61 -19.27
CA GLY A 118 12.73 6.45 -20.48
C GLY A 118 11.69 7.58 -20.37
N THR A 119 10.68 7.44 -19.50
CA THR A 119 9.70 8.49 -19.20
C THR A 119 9.58 8.78 -17.70
N ASN A 120 9.65 7.75 -16.86
CA ASN A 120 9.61 7.87 -15.39
C ASN A 120 10.78 7.09 -14.77
N ALA A 121 11.90 7.76 -14.50
CA ALA A 121 13.04 7.14 -13.82
C ALA A 121 12.64 6.69 -12.41
N VAL A 122 12.89 5.41 -12.09
CA VAL A 122 12.53 4.84 -10.78
C VAL A 122 13.66 5.09 -9.80
N THR A 123 13.39 5.85 -8.74
CA THR A 123 14.37 6.20 -7.70
C THR A 123 14.00 5.61 -6.34
N MET A 124 15.01 5.20 -5.58
CA MET A 124 14.91 4.96 -4.14
C MET A 124 16.03 5.67 -3.39
N ASP A 125 15.74 6.08 -2.16
CA ASP A 125 16.67 6.75 -1.27
C ASP A 125 17.39 5.76 -0.33
N ALA A 126 18.56 6.14 0.16
CA ALA A 126 19.46 5.31 0.96
C ALA A 126 18.91 4.80 2.32
N PRO A 127 18.06 5.54 3.07
CA PRO A 127 17.55 5.07 4.36
C PRO A 127 16.51 3.95 4.26
N SER A 128 15.99 3.64 3.06
CA SER A 128 15.08 2.51 2.88
C SER A 128 15.83 1.17 3.05
N SER A 129 15.24 0.24 3.82
CA SER A 129 15.79 -1.10 4.03
C SER A 129 14.68 -2.15 4.06
N ASN A 130 14.97 -3.37 3.60
CA ASN A 130 14.07 -4.54 3.61
C ASN A 130 12.75 -4.32 2.83
N THR A 131 12.79 -3.60 1.71
CA THR A 131 11.60 -3.16 0.95
C THR A 131 11.52 -3.78 -0.45
N VAL A 132 10.51 -4.62 -0.70
CA VAL A 132 10.14 -5.04 -2.08
C VAL A 132 9.38 -3.89 -2.73
N PHE A 133 10.11 -2.91 -3.28
CA PHE A 133 9.54 -1.62 -3.67
C PHE A 133 9.28 -1.50 -5.19
N PHE A 134 8.05 -1.83 -5.55
CA PHE A 134 7.22 -0.73 -6.00
C PHE A 134 6.59 -0.10 -4.74
N ALA A 135 6.86 1.14 -4.32
CA ALA A 135 8.12 1.97 -4.48
C ALA A 135 9.89 2.96 -2.21
N PRO A 136 10.45 4.23 -1.88
CA PRO A 136 11.50 4.42 -0.82
C PRO A 136 10.95 4.56 0.61
N ASN A 137 11.91 4.63 1.54
CA ASN A 137 11.99 5.42 2.78
C ASN A 137 10.63 5.84 3.41
N GLY A 138 10.29 5.21 4.54
CA GLY A 138 8.99 5.34 5.23
C GLY A 138 8.30 4.00 5.55
N GLY A 139 8.82 2.88 5.05
CA GLY A 139 8.26 1.55 5.27
C GLY A 139 7.03 1.23 4.41
N SER A 140 6.78 2.03 3.37
CA SER A 140 5.56 2.02 2.56
C SER A 140 5.74 1.31 1.22
N VAL A 141 4.62 0.84 0.64
CA VAL A 141 4.57 0.07 -0.60
C VAL A 141 3.56 0.71 -1.55
N ALA A 142 3.92 0.85 -2.83
CA ALA A 142 3.10 1.46 -3.88
C ALA A 142 2.86 0.44 -5.01
N LEU A 143 1.83 -0.38 -4.84
CA LEU A 143 1.52 -1.52 -5.69
C LEU A 143 0.97 -1.06 -7.05
N GLY A 144 1.75 -1.28 -8.10
CA GLY A 144 1.40 -1.00 -9.50
C GLY A 144 1.93 0.34 -10.04
N ALA A 145 2.00 0.45 -11.37
CA ALA A 145 2.51 1.66 -12.03
C ALA A 145 1.67 2.90 -11.70
N ASN A 146 2.29 4.06 -11.54
CA ASN A 146 1.66 5.34 -11.16
C ASN A 146 0.92 5.31 -9.80
N SER A 147 1.15 4.28 -8.97
CA SER A 147 0.74 4.30 -7.57
C SER A 147 1.67 5.20 -6.75
N VAL A 148 1.12 5.86 -5.74
CA VAL A 148 1.85 6.73 -4.82
C VAL A 148 1.50 6.33 -3.40
N ALA A 149 2.53 6.07 -2.59
CA ALA A 149 2.42 5.95 -1.13
C ALA A 149 3.25 7.09 -0.53
N ASN A 150 2.55 8.07 0.06
CA ASN A 150 3.12 9.34 0.55
C ASN A 150 3.00 9.50 2.08
N GLU A 151 2.64 8.41 2.77
CA GLU A 151 2.48 8.30 4.21
C GLU A 151 3.25 7.07 4.69
N ASP A 152 3.90 7.15 5.85
CA ASP A 152 4.72 6.06 6.40
C ASP A 152 3.88 4.83 6.78
N ASN A 153 4.46 3.63 6.61
CA ASN A 153 3.84 2.33 6.88
C ASN A 153 2.54 2.05 6.10
N THR A 154 2.36 2.63 4.91
CA THR A 154 1.14 2.46 4.08
C THR A 154 1.34 1.56 2.87
N ALA A 155 0.28 0.85 2.45
CA ALA A 155 0.25 0.07 1.22
C ALA A 155 -0.78 0.66 0.24
N SER A 156 -0.30 1.47 -0.71
CA SER A 156 -1.15 2.12 -1.71
C SER A 156 -1.26 1.29 -2.98
N VAL A 157 -2.47 1.17 -3.54
CA VAL A 157 -2.74 0.45 -4.81
C VAL A 157 -2.98 1.39 -5.99
N GLY A 158 -2.82 2.70 -5.81
CA GLY A 158 -3.08 3.71 -6.84
C GLY A 158 -2.58 5.10 -6.44
N SER A 159 -3.16 6.12 -7.04
CA SER A 159 -2.97 7.53 -6.67
C SER A 159 -4.30 8.27 -6.85
N ALA A 160 -4.41 9.52 -6.40
CA ALA A 160 -5.66 10.27 -6.47
C ALA A 160 -6.20 10.36 -7.91
N GLY A 161 -7.46 10.00 -8.12
CA GLY A 161 -8.10 9.87 -9.44
C GLY A 161 -7.64 8.68 -10.29
N ASN A 162 -6.78 7.82 -9.73
CA ASN A 162 -6.21 6.62 -10.36
C ASN A 162 -6.29 5.41 -9.39
N GLU A 163 -7.37 5.33 -8.60
CA GLU A 163 -7.61 4.30 -7.61
C GLU A 163 -7.84 2.93 -8.26
N ARG A 164 -7.33 1.86 -7.64
CA ARG A 164 -7.56 0.48 -8.11
C ARG A 164 -8.49 -0.30 -7.18
N ARG A 165 -9.32 -1.15 -7.79
CA ARG A 165 -10.17 -2.09 -7.06
C ARG A 165 -9.33 -3.24 -6.51
N VAL A 166 -9.32 -3.42 -5.19
CA VAL A 166 -8.94 -4.70 -4.58
C VAL A 166 -10.15 -5.64 -4.68
N THR A 167 -9.96 -6.81 -5.28
CA THR A 167 -11.03 -7.82 -5.49
C THR A 167 -10.68 -9.13 -4.80
N ASN A 168 -11.66 -10.04 -4.71
CA ASN A 168 -11.52 -11.35 -4.06
C ASN A 168 -11.16 -11.31 -2.56
N VAL A 169 -11.46 -10.20 -1.88
CA VAL A 169 -11.28 -10.02 -0.43
C VAL A 169 -12.31 -10.85 0.33
N ALA A 170 -11.86 -11.88 1.03
CA ALA A 170 -12.69 -12.68 1.94
C ALA A 170 -13.22 -11.82 3.13
N PRO A 171 -14.29 -12.23 3.83
CA PRO A 171 -14.79 -11.48 4.98
C PRO A 171 -13.75 -11.46 6.11
N GLY A 172 -13.37 -10.25 6.56
CA GLY A 172 -12.43 -10.06 7.67
C GLY A 172 -12.94 -10.67 8.98
N GLN A 173 -12.03 -11.21 9.77
CA GLN A 173 -12.27 -11.90 11.06
C GLN A 173 -11.60 -11.18 12.24
N GLY A 174 -10.39 -10.64 12.02
CA GLY A 174 -9.66 -9.82 12.98
C GLY A 174 -10.05 -8.34 12.91
N GLY A 175 -9.81 -7.60 14.00
CA GLY A 175 -10.10 -6.15 14.08
C GLY A 175 -9.23 -5.25 13.19
N THR A 176 -8.22 -5.83 12.53
CA THR A 176 -7.31 -5.17 11.57
C THR A 176 -7.53 -5.62 10.13
N ASP A 177 -8.51 -6.48 9.87
CA ASP A 177 -8.73 -7.08 8.55
C ASP A 177 -9.51 -6.12 7.63
N ALA A 178 -9.26 -6.22 6.31
CA ALA A 178 -10.00 -5.46 5.31
C ALA A 178 -11.46 -5.92 5.22
N ALA A 179 -12.40 -5.11 5.72
CA ALA A 179 -13.83 -5.36 5.59
C ALA A 179 -14.27 -5.28 4.11
N ASN A 180 -15.01 -6.30 3.64
CA ASN A 180 -15.46 -6.34 2.25
C ASN A 180 -16.87 -5.76 2.05
N MET A 181 -17.26 -5.52 0.80
CA MET A 181 -18.56 -4.93 0.45
C MET A 181 -19.77 -5.73 0.92
N ASN A 182 -19.64 -7.05 1.14
CA ASN A 182 -20.75 -7.87 1.65
C ASN A 182 -20.98 -7.58 3.15
N GLN A 183 -19.91 -7.42 3.94
CA GLN A 183 -20.00 -7.01 5.35
C GLN A 183 -20.59 -5.60 5.47
N VAL A 184 -20.15 -4.66 4.63
CA VAL A 184 -20.68 -3.27 4.60
C VAL A 184 -22.17 -3.24 4.20
N ASN A 185 -22.58 -4.04 3.22
CA ASN A 185 -23.99 -4.10 2.80
C ASN A 185 -24.89 -4.79 3.84
N ALA A 186 -24.40 -5.81 4.54
CA ALA A 186 -25.12 -6.43 5.65
C ALA A 186 -25.40 -5.41 6.77
N LEU A 187 -24.37 -4.68 7.22
CA LEU A 187 -24.50 -3.61 8.22
C LEU A 187 -25.48 -2.50 7.78
N ARG A 188 -25.43 -2.07 6.51
CA ARG A 188 -26.37 -1.08 5.96
C ARG A 188 -27.82 -1.56 5.99
N ASN A 189 -28.06 -2.84 5.67
CA ASN A 189 -29.39 -3.42 5.71
C ASN A 189 -29.92 -3.54 7.15
N GLU A 190 -29.07 -3.97 8.10
CA GLU A 190 -29.42 -4.07 9.52
C GLU A 190 -29.76 -2.69 10.10
N VAL A 191 -28.92 -1.67 9.87
CA VAL A 191 -29.18 -0.28 10.30
C VAL A 191 -30.47 0.25 9.68
N GLY A 192 -30.73 -0.01 8.39
CA GLY A 192 -31.98 0.39 7.73
C GLY A 192 -33.24 -0.28 8.31
N GLN A 193 -33.15 -1.55 8.69
CA GLN A 193 -34.23 -2.27 9.38
C GLN A 193 -34.47 -1.72 10.79
N ASN A 194 -33.40 -1.52 11.57
CA ASN A 194 -33.46 -0.98 12.91
C ASN A 194 -34.00 0.46 12.94
N MET A 195 -33.59 1.31 11.99
CA MET A 195 -34.16 2.67 11.83
C MET A 195 -35.65 2.62 11.47
N THR A 196 -36.07 1.72 10.58
CA THR A 196 -37.49 1.53 10.23
C THR A 196 -38.31 1.04 11.42
N ALA A 197 -37.78 0.12 12.22
CA ALA A 197 -38.42 -0.36 13.45
C ALA A 197 -38.56 0.76 14.51
N LEU A 198 -37.49 1.54 14.72
CA LEU A 198 -37.49 2.67 15.64
C LEU A 198 -38.48 3.76 15.20
N GLN A 199 -38.52 4.12 13.92
CA GLN A 199 -39.52 5.07 13.38
C GLN A 199 -40.94 4.57 13.58
N ARG A 200 -41.20 3.28 13.32
CA ARG A 200 -42.50 2.65 13.53
C ARG A 200 -42.96 2.73 14.98
N SER A 201 -42.13 2.32 15.93
CA SER A 201 -42.51 2.35 17.35
C SER A 201 -42.63 3.78 17.88
N ALA A 202 -41.75 4.71 17.48
CA ALA A 202 -41.83 6.11 17.88
C ALA A 202 -43.07 6.82 17.33
N PHE A 203 -43.33 6.75 16.02
CA PHE A 203 -44.48 7.41 15.40
C PHE A 203 -45.80 6.69 15.71
N GLY A 204 -45.77 5.36 15.85
CA GLY A 204 -46.87 4.55 16.38
C GLY A 204 -47.21 4.93 17.83
N GLY A 205 -46.21 5.15 18.68
CA GLY A 205 -46.38 5.64 20.05
C GLY A 205 -47.05 7.01 20.12
N VAL A 206 -46.62 7.95 19.27
CA VAL A 206 -47.27 9.28 19.13
C VAL A 206 -48.73 9.14 18.67
N ALA A 207 -49.00 8.33 17.65
CA ALA A 207 -50.37 8.04 17.21
C ALA A 207 -51.20 7.40 18.34
N SER A 208 -50.63 6.45 19.09
CA SER A 208 -51.26 5.81 20.25
C SER A 208 -51.66 6.82 21.33
N ALA A 209 -50.78 7.75 21.67
CA ALA A 209 -51.09 8.83 22.62
C ALA A 209 -52.22 9.75 22.11
N MET A 210 -52.23 10.08 20.81
CA MET A 210 -53.28 10.88 20.18
C MET A 210 -54.63 10.15 20.09
N ALA A 211 -54.64 8.82 19.99
CA ALA A 211 -55.86 8.02 19.84
C ALA A 211 -56.65 7.83 21.15
N MET A 212 -56.08 8.17 22.31
CA MET A 212 -56.71 7.96 23.62
C MET A 212 -57.73 9.05 23.98
N PRO A 213 -59.05 8.77 23.99
CA PRO A 213 -60.07 9.80 24.21
C PRO A 213 -60.12 10.29 25.67
N SER A 214 -60.55 11.55 25.85
CA SER A 214 -60.68 12.22 27.16
C SER A 214 -62.01 12.97 27.28
N LEU A 215 -63.13 12.31 26.94
CA LEU A 215 -64.46 12.92 27.00
C LEU A 215 -65.01 12.92 28.44
N SER A 216 -65.54 14.05 28.91
CA SER A 216 -66.11 14.20 30.26
C SER A 216 -67.61 13.88 30.30
N PRO A 217 -68.11 13.17 31.34
CA PRO A 217 -69.54 12.97 31.56
C PRO A 217 -70.27 14.28 31.86
N ARG A 218 -71.42 14.51 31.19
CA ARG A 218 -72.23 15.72 31.42
C ARG A 218 -72.82 15.79 32.83
N GLU A 219 -73.24 14.65 33.38
CA GLU A 219 -73.87 14.54 34.69
C GLU A 219 -72.91 13.94 35.73
N PRO A 220 -72.94 14.41 37.00
CA PRO A 220 -72.26 13.77 38.12
C PRO A 220 -72.68 12.30 38.31
N GLY A 221 -71.76 11.45 38.77
CA GLY A 221 -72.00 10.03 39.02
C GLY A 221 -72.16 9.16 37.76
N LYS A 222 -71.90 9.69 36.56
CA LYS A 222 -71.93 8.92 35.29
C LYS A 222 -70.53 8.56 34.81
N THR A 223 -70.48 7.55 33.95
CA THR A 223 -69.30 7.16 33.17
C THR A 223 -69.55 7.40 31.69
N VAL A 224 -68.58 7.96 30.97
CA VAL A 224 -68.53 7.99 29.50
C VAL A 224 -67.46 7.00 29.05
N VAL A 225 -67.81 6.11 28.11
CA VAL A 225 -66.85 5.28 27.38
C VAL A 225 -66.74 5.85 25.96
N ALA A 226 -65.52 5.92 25.44
CA ALA A 226 -65.23 6.48 24.14
C ALA A 226 -64.15 5.66 23.42
N VAL A 227 -64.18 5.70 22.08
CA VAL A 227 -63.15 5.13 21.20
C VAL A 227 -62.62 6.27 20.32
N GLY A 228 -61.31 6.32 20.13
CA GLY A 228 -60.61 7.27 19.28
C GLY A 228 -59.72 6.56 18.27
N VAL A 229 -59.47 7.24 17.15
CA VAL A 229 -58.51 6.82 16.12
C VAL A 229 -57.61 8.00 15.79
N ALA A 230 -56.34 7.73 15.52
CA ALA A 230 -55.38 8.77 15.14
C ALA A 230 -54.48 8.27 14.01
N ASN A 231 -53.94 9.21 13.23
CA ASN A 231 -52.84 8.97 12.32
C ASN A 231 -51.76 10.04 12.52
N TYR A 232 -50.50 9.62 12.62
CA TYR A 232 -49.34 10.51 12.68
C TYR A 232 -48.29 10.06 11.66
N LYS A 233 -48.01 10.91 10.66
CA LYS A 233 -47.07 10.64 9.55
C LYS A 233 -47.28 9.28 8.87
N GLY A 234 -48.54 8.87 8.67
CA GLY A 234 -48.92 7.59 8.07
C GLY A 234 -49.15 6.46 9.08
N TYR A 235 -48.59 6.55 10.29
CA TYR A 235 -48.77 5.54 11.34
C TYR A 235 -50.11 5.72 12.05
N GLY A 236 -50.98 4.71 11.97
CA GLY A 236 -52.27 4.69 12.65
C GLY A 236 -52.21 4.12 14.07
N ALA A 237 -53.16 4.49 14.91
CA ALA A 237 -53.46 3.81 16.18
C ALA A 237 -54.94 3.93 16.55
N VAL A 238 -55.41 3.01 17.39
CA VAL A 238 -56.77 3.00 17.94
C VAL A 238 -56.67 3.05 19.46
N GLY A 239 -57.49 3.88 20.10
CA GLY A 239 -57.57 4.01 21.56
C GLY A 239 -58.98 3.86 22.08
N ALA A 240 -59.13 3.34 23.29
CA ALA A 240 -60.39 3.27 24.01
C ALA A 240 -60.19 3.81 25.43
N GLY A 241 -61.15 4.56 25.95
CA GLY A 241 -61.03 5.17 27.27
C GLY A 241 -62.37 5.35 27.97
N ALA A 242 -62.32 5.34 29.30
CA ALA A 242 -63.45 5.57 30.17
C ALA A 242 -63.16 6.75 31.11
N THR A 243 -64.12 7.65 31.24
CA THR A 243 -64.09 8.77 32.18
C THR A 243 -65.26 8.67 33.14
N TYR A 244 -65.00 8.71 34.44
CA TYR A 244 -66.01 8.81 35.49
C TYR A 244 -65.98 10.20 36.13
N ARG A 245 -67.15 10.74 36.47
CA ARG A 245 -67.31 11.97 37.28
C ARG A 245 -67.92 11.59 38.62
N SER A 246 -67.37 12.07 39.74
CA SER A 246 -67.95 11.80 41.07
C SER A 246 -69.39 12.31 41.17
N ARG A 247 -70.15 11.79 42.13
CA ARG A 247 -71.52 12.21 42.43
C ARG A 247 -71.59 13.66 42.89
N ASP A 248 -70.53 14.13 43.54
CA ASP A 248 -70.38 15.49 44.05
C ASP A 248 -69.89 16.47 42.97
N GLY A 249 -69.76 16.02 41.71
CA GLY A 249 -69.25 16.77 40.56
C GLY A 249 -67.73 16.98 40.57
N ALA A 250 -67.16 17.31 41.73
CA ALA A 250 -65.82 17.87 41.93
C ALA A 250 -64.62 17.01 41.48
N TRP A 251 -64.79 15.73 41.16
CA TRP A 251 -63.70 14.86 40.71
C TRP A 251 -64.00 14.21 39.35
N LEU A 252 -63.02 14.24 38.45
CA LEU A 252 -63.01 13.58 37.15
C LEU A 252 -61.83 12.61 37.09
N VAL A 253 -62.07 11.34 36.76
CA VAL A 253 -61.04 10.32 36.59
C VAL A 253 -61.16 9.72 35.20
N ASN A 254 -60.10 9.74 34.40
CA ASN A 254 -60.05 9.13 33.07
C ASN A 254 -58.90 8.11 32.99
N GLY A 255 -59.23 6.92 32.48
CA GLY A 255 -58.27 5.91 32.08
C GLY A 255 -58.46 5.59 30.59
N ALA A 256 -57.36 5.48 29.85
CA ALA A 256 -57.37 5.13 28.43
C ALA A 256 -56.25 4.15 28.09
N LEU A 257 -56.53 3.31 27.10
CA LEU A 257 -55.62 2.33 26.50
C LEU A 257 -55.55 2.59 25.00
N SER A 258 -54.45 2.22 24.35
CA SER A 258 -54.33 2.24 22.89
C SER A 258 -53.46 1.12 22.35
N VAL A 259 -53.60 0.85 21.06
CA VAL A 259 -52.84 -0.16 20.33
C VAL A 259 -52.52 0.32 18.91
N THR A 260 -51.30 0.08 18.46
CA THR A 260 -50.90 0.28 17.05
C THR A 260 -51.20 -0.99 16.23
N PRO A 261 -51.39 -0.90 14.91
CA PRO A 261 -51.51 -2.06 14.03
C PRO A 261 -50.28 -3.01 14.02
N HIS A 262 -49.20 -2.65 14.72
CA HIS A 262 -47.96 -3.41 14.82
C HIS A 262 -47.73 -4.03 16.21
N GLY A 263 -48.66 -3.86 17.15
CA GLY A 263 -48.65 -4.50 18.47
C GLY A 263 -48.10 -3.65 19.62
N ASP A 264 -47.57 -2.44 19.37
CA ASP A 264 -47.24 -1.53 20.48
C ASP A 264 -48.52 -1.11 21.22
N THR A 265 -48.52 -1.18 22.55
CA THR A 265 -49.65 -0.74 23.39
C THR A 265 -49.27 0.47 24.25
N GLY A 266 -50.27 1.29 24.56
CA GLY A 266 -50.13 2.45 25.45
C GLY A 266 -51.22 2.47 26.51
N ALA A 267 -50.93 3.13 27.64
CA ALA A 267 -51.90 3.41 28.69
C ALA A 267 -51.72 4.86 29.21
N ARG A 268 -52.83 5.51 29.57
CA ARG A 268 -52.88 6.82 30.24
C ARG A 268 -53.88 6.75 31.39
N ALA A 269 -53.49 7.32 32.53
CA ALA A 269 -54.39 7.63 33.64
C ALA A 269 -54.24 9.12 33.97
N GLN A 270 -55.36 9.78 34.28
CA GLN A 270 -55.40 11.20 34.65
C GLN A 270 -56.54 11.46 35.63
N VAL A 271 -56.34 12.45 36.50
CA VAL A 271 -57.35 12.95 37.44
C VAL A 271 -57.45 14.46 37.33
N GLY A 272 -58.66 14.99 37.44
CA GLY A 272 -58.96 16.42 37.52
C GLY A 272 -59.87 16.72 38.70
N TYR A 273 -59.72 17.92 39.27
CA TYR A 273 -60.56 18.46 40.32
C TYR A 273 -61.24 19.74 39.82
N GLU A 274 -62.49 19.95 40.22
CA GLU A 274 -63.38 21.03 39.78
C GLU A 274 -64.00 21.68 41.01
N PHE A 275 -63.98 23.02 41.07
CA PHE A 275 -64.25 23.82 42.27
C PHE A 275 -65.06 25.09 41.96
#